data_AF-A0A3A8FM37-F1
#
_entry.id   AF-A0A3A8FM37-F1
#
_cell.length_a   1.000
_cell.length_b   1.000
_cell.length_c   1.000
_cell.angle_alpha   90.00
_cell.angle_beta   90.00
_cell.angle_gamma   90.00
#
_symmetry.space_group_name_H-M   'P 1'
#
loop_
_entity.id
_entity.type
_entity.pdbx_description
1 polymer ?
#
loop_
_entity_poly.entity_id
_entity_poly.type
_entity_poly.pdbx_seq_one_letter_code
_entity_poly.pdbx_strand_id
1 'polypeptide(L)'
;MTKMNKDHTDETFSSKHPSCAACGEPSLIQIQTKQQFPYGLEAEQVLLSAEVPAWHCSSCDFEFTDGDAEELRHEAVCRHLGLLSPREIREIRSNHQMTQSEFAEETGFGEASIKRWELGLNLQNKSADKYLRLLRERRISGNKAPLAQKTNLHNRKRTKKFRTSLPASAYLAASTFELRLGHA
;
A
#
# COMPACT_ATOMS: atom_id res chain seq x y z
N MET A 1 -9.43 -21.83 -34.13
CA MET A 1 -8.54 -22.12 -32.99
C MET A 1 -8.65 -20.97 -32.00
N THR A 2 -9.47 -21.22 -30.99
CA THR A 2 -10.08 -20.26 -30.07
C THR A 2 -9.07 -19.85 -28.99
N LYS A 3 -8.83 -18.55 -28.81
CA LYS A 3 -7.99 -18.02 -27.73
C LYS A 3 -8.80 -18.00 -26.45
N MET A 4 -8.36 -18.75 -25.45
CA MET A 4 -8.92 -18.75 -24.10
C MET A 4 -8.53 -17.45 -23.39
N ASN A 5 -9.53 -16.67 -23.01
CA ASN A 5 -9.41 -15.63 -22.00
C ASN A 5 -9.27 -16.33 -20.63
N LYS A 6 -8.16 -16.05 -19.93
CA LYS A 6 -8.08 -16.32 -18.49
C LYS A 6 -8.66 -15.10 -17.79
N ASP A 7 -9.95 -15.18 -17.51
CA ASP A 7 -10.61 -14.23 -16.62
C ASP A 7 -9.95 -14.34 -15.24
N HIS A 8 -9.35 -13.24 -14.81
CA HIS A 8 -8.92 -13.02 -13.44
C HIS A 8 -10.18 -13.00 -12.59
N THR A 9 -10.38 -14.05 -11.80
CA THR A 9 -11.45 -14.14 -10.81
C THR A 9 -11.20 -13.08 -9.74
N ASP A 10 -12.02 -12.05 -9.79
CA ASP A 10 -12.19 -11.03 -8.76
C ASP A 10 -12.84 -11.71 -7.54
N GLU A 11 -12.01 -12.18 -6.60
CA GLU A 11 -12.48 -12.69 -5.32
C GLU A 11 -13.02 -11.53 -4.49
N THR A 12 -14.32 -11.33 -4.64
CA THR A 12 -15.15 -10.47 -3.82
C THR A 12 -15.15 -11.00 -2.37
N PHE A 13 -14.38 -10.35 -1.50
CA PHE A 13 -14.44 -10.54 -0.05
C PHE A 13 -15.81 -10.07 0.47
N SER A 14 -16.78 -10.97 0.45
CA SER A 14 -18.11 -10.78 1.00
C SER A 14 -18.07 -11.05 2.51
N SER A 15 -17.89 -10.00 3.30
CA SER A 15 -18.05 -10.02 4.75
C SER A 15 -19.52 -10.22 5.13
N LYS A 16 -19.96 -11.48 5.23
CA LYS A 16 -21.21 -11.88 5.90
C LYS A 16 -20.92 -13.15 6.68
N HIS A 17 -20.68 -13.04 7.98
CA HIS A 17 -20.50 -14.19 8.85
C HIS A 17 -21.77 -14.41 9.69
N PRO A 18 -22.79 -15.13 9.16
CA PRO A 18 -24.01 -15.44 9.91
C PRO A 18 -23.82 -16.57 10.94
N SER A 19 -22.68 -17.28 10.93
CA SER A 19 -22.40 -18.40 11.84
C SER A 19 -20.93 -18.52 12.21
N CYS A 20 -20.66 -19.10 13.38
CA CYS A 20 -19.32 -19.37 13.89
C CYS A 20 -18.60 -20.44 13.06
N ALA A 21 -17.37 -20.17 12.64
CA ALA A 21 -16.56 -21.12 11.87
C ALA A 21 -16.10 -22.35 12.68
N ALA A 22 -16.06 -22.26 14.02
CA ALA A 22 -15.60 -23.34 14.89
C ALA A 22 -16.73 -24.32 15.28
N CYS A 23 -17.92 -23.80 15.63
CA CYS A 23 -19.03 -24.62 16.13
C CYS A 23 -20.30 -24.60 15.25
N GLY A 24 -20.38 -23.69 14.27
CA GLY A 24 -21.55 -23.58 13.37
C GLY A 24 -22.73 -22.77 13.94
N GLU A 25 -22.72 -22.38 15.21
CA GLU A 25 -23.80 -21.63 15.83
C GLU A 25 -23.85 -20.16 15.34
N PRO A 26 -25.04 -19.58 15.13
CA PRO A 26 -25.24 -18.17 14.75
C PRO A 26 -25.16 -17.24 15.96
N SER A 27 -24.15 -17.43 16.81
CA SER A 27 -23.97 -16.73 18.09
C SER A 27 -22.74 -15.81 18.11
N LEU A 28 -22.38 -15.26 16.95
CA LEU A 28 -21.28 -14.30 16.81
C LEU A 28 -21.72 -12.91 17.25
N ILE A 29 -20.97 -12.33 18.19
CA ILE A 29 -21.09 -10.93 18.62
C ILE A 29 -19.80 -10.19 18.33
N GLN A 30 -19.90 -8.91 17.98
CA GLN A 30 -18.73 -8.06 17.81
C GLN A 30 -18.38 -7.41 19.15
N ILE A 31 -17.13 -7.58 19.57
CA ILE A 31 -16.57 -7.00 20.79
C ILE A 31 -15.37 -6.11 20.45
N GLN A 32 -15.06 -5.16 21.32
CA GLN A 32 -13.82 -4.38 21.24
C GLN A 32 -12.78 -5.06 22.12
N THR A 33 -11.63 -5.38 21.54
CA THR A 33 -10.53 -6.03 22.25
C THR A 33 -9.24 -5.25 22.05
N LYS A 34 -8.42 -5.19 23.10
CA LYS A 34 -7.09 -4.57 23.03
C LYS A 34 -6.08 -5.65 22.67
N GLN A 35 -5.58 -5.60 21.44
CA GLN A 35 -4.52 -6.49 20.99
C GLN A 35 -3.16 -5.83 21.13
N GLN A 36 -2.18 -6.64 21.54
CA GLN A 36 -0.77 -6.26 21.58
C GLN A 36 0.01 -7.09 20.57
N PHE A 37 0.89 -6.44 19.81
CA PHE A 37 1.68 -7.11 18.78
C PHE A 37 3.08 -6.50 18.68
N PRO A 38 4.13 -7.31 18.47
CA PRO A 38 5.49 -6.82 18.34
C PRO A 38 5.69 -6.12 16.99
N TYR A 39 6.49 -5.06 16.99
CA TYR A 39 6.89 -4.34 15.79
C TYR A 39 8.38 -4.01 15.84
N GLY A 40 9.10 -4.27 14.74
CA GLY A 40 10.53 -3.98 14.62
C GLY A 40 11.37 -5.23 14.35
N LEU A 41 12.69 -5.04 14.31
CA LEU A 41 13.65 -6.14 14.22
C LEU A 41 13.67 -6.91 15.54
N GLU A 42 13.99 -8.20 15.50
CA GLU A 42 13.98 -9.09 16.66
C GLU A 42 14.79 -8.56 17.87
N ALA A 43 15.89 -7.83 17.61
CA ALA A 43 16.72 -7.23 18.66
C ALA A 43 16.15 -5.94 19.28
N GLU A 44 15.22 -5.26 18.60
CA GLU A 44 14.68 -3.94 18.99
C GLU A 44 13.15 -3.90 18.85
N GLN A 45 12.47 -5.00 19.19
CA GLN A 45 11.02 -5.06 19.09
C GLN A 45 10.36 -4.14 20.14
N VAL A 46 9.39 -3.37 19.67
CA VAL A 46 8.50 -2.58 20.52
C VAL A 46 7.12 -3.23 20.48
N LEU A 47 6.50 -3.41 21.65
CA LEU A 47 5.14 -3.91 21.73
C LEU A 47 4.15 -2.77 21.48
N LEU A 48 3.44 -2.83 20.35
CA LEU A 48 2.38 -1.88 20.02
C LEU A 48 1.04 -2.41 20.51
N SER A 49 0.09 -1.50 20.75
CA SER A 49 -1.27 -1.86 21.11
C SER A 49 -2.29 -1.16 20.23
N ALA A 50 -3.30 -1.90 19.79
CA ALA A 50 -4.45 -1.37 19.06
C ALA A 50 -5.74 -1.90 19.69
N GLU A 51 -6.75 -1.04 19.78
CA GLU A 51 -8.13 -1.46 20.05
C GLU A 51 -8.74 -1.83 18.71
N VAL A 52 -9.21 -3.07 18.58
CA VAL A 52 -9.74 -3.62 17.34
C VAL A 52 -11.07 -4.31 17.56
N PRO A 53 -11.97 -4.28 16.56
CA PRO A 53 -13.14 -5.14 16.56
C PRO A 53 -12.70 -6.61 16.42
N ALA A 54 -13.28 -7.47 17.26
CA ALA A 54 -13.19 -8.91 17.13
C ALA A 54 -14.59 -9.52 17.17
N TRP A 55 -14.75 -10.63 16.45
CA TRP A 55 -15.93 -11.46 16.48
C TRP A 55 -15.72 -12.57 17.51
N HIS A 56 -16.58 -12.61 18.53
CA HIS A 56 -16.56 -13.60 19.59
C HIS A 56 -17.83 -14.45 19.54
N CYS A 57 -17.69 -15.77 19.61
CA CYS A 57 -18.80 -16.70 19.69
C CYS A 57 -19.16 -17.01 21.14
N SER A 58 -20.38 -16.65 21.56
CA SER A 58 -20.83 -16.90 22.94
C SER A 58 -21.09 -18.38 23.27
N SER A 59 -21.09 -19.27 22.28
CA SER A 59 -21.33 -20.70 22.47
C SER A 59 -20.04 -21.52 22.66
N CYS A 60 -18.91 -21.09 22.10
CA CYS A 60 -17.67 -21.88 22.09
C CYS A 60 -16.39 -21.05 22.34
N ASP A 61 -16.54 -19.78 22.68
CA ASP A 61 -15.47 -18.82 22.96
C ASP A 61 -14.48 -18.57 21.80
N PHE A 62 -14.79 -19.04 20.58
CA PHE A 62 -13.96 -18.79 19.41
C PHE A 62 -13.95 -17.28 19.07
N GLU A 63 -12.74 -16.73 18.91
CA GLU A 63 -12.51 -15.32 18.57
C GLU A 63 -11.71 -15.18 17.27
N PHE A 64 -12.12 -14.27 16.41
CA PHE A 64 -11.37 -13.90 15.21
C PHE A 64 -11.57 -12.42 14.85
N THR A 65 -10.67 -11.88 14.04
CA THR A 65 -10.74 -10.49 13.56
C THR A 65 -10.91 -10.44 12.04
N ASP A 66 -11.41 -9.32 11.53
CA ASP A 66 -11.59 -9.06 10.10
C ASP A 66 -10.62 -7.97 9.59
N GLY A 67 -10.86 -7.48 8.36
CA GLY A 67 -10.03 -6.46 7.72
C GLY A 67 -9.97 -5.14 8.48
N ASP A 68 -11.02 -4.76 9.21
CA ASP A 68 -11.04 -3.50 9.96
C ASP A 68 -10.00 -3.54 11.10
N ALA A 69 -9.81 -4.71 11.72
CA ALA A 69 -8.77 -4.92 12.71
C ALA A 69 -7.35 -4.82 12.13
N GLU A 70 -7.14 -5.33 10.92
CA GLU A 70 -5.87 -5.20 10.19
C GLU A 70 -5.55 -3.73 9.91
N GLU A 71 -6.54 -2.95 9.45
CA GLU A 71 -6.40 -1.52 9.22
C GLU A 71 -6.01 -0.79 10.50
N LEU A 72 -6.70 -1.04 11.63
CA LEU A 72 -6.41 -0.42 12.92
C LEU A 72 -5.04 -0.78 13.48
N ARG A 73 -4.58 -2.02 13.28
CA ARG A 73 -3.20 -2.42 13.63
C ARG A 73 -2.17 -1.68 12.78
N HIS A 74 -2.43 -1.53 11.49
CA HIS A 74 -1.58 -0.72 10.61
C HIS A 74 -1.56 0.75 11.05
N GLU A 75 -2.70 1.33 11.44
CA GLU A 75 -2.75 2.70 11.97
C GLU A 75 -1.92 2.86 13.24
N ALA A 76 -1.90 1.86 14.13
CA ALA A 76 -1.05 1.88 15.32
C ALA A 76 0.45 1.90 14.95
N VAL A 77 0.86 1.18 13.91
CA VAL A 77 2.22 1.24 13.35
C VAL A 77 2.51 2.63 12.78
N CYS A 78 1.62 3.18 11.95
CA CYS A 78 1.79 4.54 11.41
C CYS A 78 1.96 5.58 12.51
N ARG A 79 1.13 5.51 13.56
CA ARG A 79 1.20 6.40 14.73
C ARG A 79 2.53 6.28 15.46
N HIS A 80 3.00 5.05 15.68
CA HIS A 80 4.31 4.80 16.30
C HIS A 80 5.46 5.42 15.50
N LEU A 81 5.39 5.36 14.17
CA LEU A 81 6.40 5.93 13.27
C LEU A 81 6.24 7.44 13.00
N GLY A 82 5.15 8.05 13.48
CA GLY A 82 4.81 9.45 13.17
C GLY A 82 4.41 9.69 11.71
N LEU A 83 3.90 8.66 11.04
CA LEU A 83 3.47 8.68 9.64
C LEU A 83 1.95 8.79 9.54
N LEU A 84 1.46 9.34 8.43
CA LEU A 84 0.04 9.36 8.07
C LEU A 84 -0.50 7.93 7.92
N SER A 85 -1.72 7.70 8.39
CA SER A 85 -2.44 6.45 8.15
C SER A 85 -2.98 6.36 6.71
N PRO A 86 -3.27 5.15 6.20
CA PRO A 86 -3.91 4.96 4.89
C PRO A 86 -5.20 5.77 4.74
N ARG A 87 -5.99 5.84 5.82
CA ARG A 87 -7.22 6.63 5.90
C ARG A 87 -6.93 8.12 5.77
N GLU A 88 -5.94 8.64 6.50
CA GLU A 88 -5.56 10.05 6.40
C GLU A 88 -5.07 10.42 4.98
N ILE A 89 -4.32 9.54 4.32
CA ILE A 89 -3.87 9.77 2.94
C ILE A 89 -5.06 9.83 1.98
N ARG A 90 -6.02 8.91 2.12
CA ARG A 90 -7.25 8.88 1.33
C ARG A 90 -8.13 10.11 1.58
N GLU A 91 -8.16 10.59 2.82
CA GLU A 91 -8.85 11.83 3.20
C GLU A 91 -8.19 13.05 2.55
N ILE A 92 -6.85 13.15 2.58
CA ILE A 92 -6.12 14.23 1.90
C ILE A 92 -6.49 14.28 0.42
N ARG A 93 -6.47 13.14 -0.28
CA ARG A 93 -6.86 13.08 -1.70
C ARG A 93 -8.32 13.48 -1.91
N SER A 94 -9.23 12.92 -1.10
CA SER A 94 -10.68 13.19 -1.19
C SER A 94 -11.01 14.67 -0.93
N ASN A 95 -10.27 15.33 -0.03
CA ASN A 95 -10.42 16.76 0.27
C ASN A 95 -10.04 17.66 -0.92
N HIS A 96 -9.21 17.17 -1.83
CA HIS A 96 -8.88 17.82 -3.09
C HIS A 96 -9.80 17.41 -4.26
N GLN A 97 -10.77 16.53 -4.02
CA GLN A 97 -11.68 15.97 -5.04
C GLN A 97 -10.94 15.30 -6.22
N MET A 98 -9.80 14.66 -5.96
CA MET A 98 -8.97 14.04 -7.00
C MET A 98 -9.15 12.51 -7.03
N THR A 99 -9.08 11.94 -8.23
CA THR A 99 -8.84 10.52 -8.44
C THR A 99 -7.40 10.14 -8.05
N GLN A 100 -7.11 8.84 -7.90
CA GLN A 100 -5.75 8.38 -7.59
C GLN A 100 -4.74 8.79 -8.67
N SER A 101 -5.15 8.75 -9.95
CA SER A 101 -4.32 9.15 -11.08
C SER A 101 -4.05 10.66 -11.11
N GLU A 102 -5.08 11.49 -10.91
CA GLU A 102 -4.90 12.96 -10.82
C GLU A 102 -4.04 13.35 -9.62
N PHE A 103 -4.21 12.67 -8.49
CA PHE A 103 -3.40 12.90 -7.30
C PHE A 103 -1.94 12.50 -7.54
N ALA A 104 -1.70 11.42 -8.28
CA ALA A 104 -0.35 11.02 -8.71
C ALA A 104 0.31 12.09 -9.60
N GLU A 105 -0.43 12.63 -10.56
CA GLU A 105 0.06 13.70 -11.43
C GLU A 105 0.36 15.00 -10.67
N GLU A 106 -0.51 15.41 -9.76
CA GLU A 106 -0.35 16.64 -8.98
C GLU A 106 0.81 16.54 -7.97
N THR A 107 0.95 15.39 -7.31
CA THR A 107 1.99 15.17 -6.29
C THR A 107 3.34 14.73 -6.87
N GLY A 108 3.34 14.21 -8.11
CA GLY A 108 4.50 13.61 -8.74
C GLY A 108 4.87 12.22 -8.21
N PHE A 109 4.07 11.64 -7.32
CA PHE A 109 4.25 10.25 -6.88
C PHE A 109 3.70 9.27 -7.93
N GLY A 110 4.25 8.06 -7.96
CA GLY A 110 3.68 7.00 -8.80
C GLY A 110 2.29 6.59 -8.31
N GLU A 111 1.34 6.42 -9.23
CA GLU A 111 -0.03 5.97 -8.93
C GLU A 111 -0.05 4.66 -8.13
N ALA A 112 0.81 3.70 -8.50
CA ALA A 112 0.95 2.44 -7.77
C ALA A 112 1.46 2.63 -6.33
N SER A 113 2.20 3.70 -6.04
CA SER A 113 2.62 4.02 -4.66
C SER A 113 1.46 4.59 -3.86
N ILE A 114 0.69 5.53 -4.43
CA ILE A 114 -0.52 6.08 -3.80
C ILE A 114 -1.51 4.96 -3.48
N LYS A 115 -1.78 4.06 -4.44
CA LYS A 115 -2.66 2.92 -4.22
C LYS A 115 -2.19 2.04 -3.06
N ARG A 116 -0.89 1.74 -2.98
CA ARG A 116 -0.34 0.92 -1.89
C ARG A 116 -0.44 1.62 -0.54
N TRP A 117 -0.21 2.93 -0.49
CA TRP A 117 -0.34 3.72 0.74
C TRP A 117 -1.79 3.79 1.21
N GLU A 118 -2.73 4.05 0.29
CA GLU A 118 -4.17 4.10 0.62
C GLU A 118 -4.75 2.74 1.03
N LEU A 119 -4.13 1.62 0.63
CA LEU A 119 -4.53 0.27 1.03
C LEU A 119 -3.78 -0.25 2.26
N GLY A 120 -2.84 0.52 2.83
CA GLY A 120 -2.01 0.05 3.96
C GLY A 120 -1.02 -1.06 3.61
N LEU A 121 -0.78 -1.33 2.31
CA LEU A 121 0.16 -2.36 1.86
C LEU A 121 1.62 -1.94 2.01
N ASN A 122 1.89 -0.64 2.10
CA ASN A 122 3.24 -0.13 2.29
C ASN A 122 3.20 1.20 3.03
N LEU A 123 4.27 1.48 3.77
CA LEU A 123 4.46 2.76 4.45
C LEU A 123 5.09 3.77 3.48
N GLN A 124 4.65 5.03 3.56
CA GLN A 124 5.34 6.13 2.90
C GLN A 124 6.66 6.45 3.60
N ASN A 125 7.58 7.07 2.85
CA ASN A 125 8.77 7.64 3.47
C ASN A 125 8.46 8.99 4.12
N LYS A 126 9.36 9.46 4.99
CA LYS A 126 9.19 10.71 5.75
C LYS A 126 9.03 11.95 4.86
N SER A 127 9.63 11.97 3.68
CA SER A 127 9.52 13.11 2.75
C SER A 127 8.13 13.17 2.12
N ALA A 128 7.59 12.03 1.70
CA ALA A 128 6.23 11.92 1.19
C ALA A 128 5.20 12.27 2.26
N ASP A 129 5.40 11.80 3.49
CA ASP A 129 4.56 12.16 4.65
C ASP A 129 4.45 13.68 4.84
N LYS A 130 5.60 14.36 4.97
CA LYS A 130 5.65 15.82 5.13
C LYS A 130 4.98 16.54 3.97
N TYR A 131 5.24 16.10 2.74
CA TYR A 131 4.65 16.70 1.56
C TYR A 131 3.11 16.59 1.59
N LEU A 132 2.57 15.40 1.88
CA LEU A 132 1.12 15.19 1.97
C LEU A 132 0.48 16.04 3.09
N ARG A 133 1.16 16.20 4.24
CA ARG A 133 0.69 17.11 5.31
C ARG A 133 0.61 18.57 4.84
N LEU A 134 1.61 19.05 4.09
CA LEU A 134 1.57 20.38 3.50
C LEU A 134 0.41 20.54 2.50
N LEU A 135 0.08 19.49 1.72
CA LEU A 135 -1.10 19.51 0.84
C LEU A 135 -2.39 19.68 1.62
N ARG A 136 -2.49 19.03 2.79
CA ARG A 136 -3.66 19.12 3.68
C ARG A 136 -3.85 20.56 4.16
N GLU A 137 -2.80 21.18 4.68
CA GLU A 137 -2.83 22.55 5.22
C GLU A 137 -3.16 23.58 4.14
N ARG A 138 -2.60 23.43 2.94
CA ARG A 138 -2.84 24.36 1.83
C ARG A 138 -4.32 24.51 1.47
N ARG A 139 -5.07 23.40 1.54
CA ARG A 139 -6.50 23.42 1.24
C ARG A 139 -7.29 24.14 2.32
N ILE A 140 -6.91 23.98 3.58
CA ILE A 140 -7.50 24.68 4.73
C ILE A 140 -7.34 26.19 4.55
N SER A 141 -6.18 26.65 4.06
CA SER A 141 -5.88 28.06 3.81
C SER A 141 -6.55 28.64 2.55
N GLY A 142 -7.46 27.90 1.89
CA GLY A 142 -8.23 28.37 0.74
C GLY A 142 -7.45 28.54 -0.58
N ASN A 143 -6.16 28.21 -0.61
CA ASN A 143 -5.33 28.38 -1.79
C ASN A 143 -5.55 27.22 -2.77
N LYS A 144 -6.28 27.48 -3.86
CA LYS A 144 -6.66 26.48 -4.87
C LYS A 144 -5.73 26.39 -6.09
N ALA A 145 -4.63 27.14 -6.14
CA ALA A 145 -3.75 27.09 -7.30
C ALA A 145 -3.19 25.66 -7.48
N PRO A 146 -2.94 25.15 -8.69
CA PRO A 146 -2.23 23.88 -8.86
C PRO A 146 -0.78 24.00 -8.32
N LEU A 147 -0.27 22.97 -7.65
CA LEU A 147 1.16 22.81 -7.34
C LEU A 147 1.95 22.41 -8.56
N ALA A 148 1.31 21.73 -9.50
CA ALA A 148 1.93 21.37 -10.74
C ALA A 148 2.36 22.65 -11.47
N GLN A 149 3.67 22.93 -11.46
CA GLN A 149 4.27 23.60 -12.60
C GLN A 149 3.92 22.71 -13.78
N LYS A 150 2.98 23.16 -14.63
CA LYS A 150 2.69 22.55 -15.92
C LYS A 150 3.93 22.67 -16.79
N THR A 151 4.99 21.94 -16.46
CA THR A 151 6.10 21.74 -17.37
C THR A 151 5.53 20.89 -18.49
N ASN A 152 5.43 21.48 -19.68
CA ASN A 152 5.11 20.80 -20.93
C ASN A 152 6.16 19.70 -21.23
N LEU A 153 6.21 18.64 -20.43
CA LEU A 153 7.09 17.48 -20.61
C LEU A 153 6.39 16.36 -21.39
N HIS A 154 5.09 16.48 -21.63
CA HIS A 154 4.23 15.43 -22.18
C HIS A 154 4.36 15.15 -23.69
N ASN A 155 5.48 15.51 -24.33
CA ASN A 155 5.71 15.11 -25.72
C ASN A 155 7.18 14.81 -26.10
N ARG A 156 8.04 14.49 -25.13
CA ARG A 156 9.31 13.83 -25.49
C ARG A 156 9.07 12.33 -25.47
N LYS A 157 8.80 11.73 -26.65
CA LYS A 157 8.99 10.29 -26.87
C LYS A 157 10.31 9.90 -26.22
N ARG A 158 10.27 9.28 -25.04
CA ARG A 158 11.46 8.74 -24.38
C ARG A 158 11.97 7.63 -25.28
N THR A 159 12.90 7.95 -26.16
CA THR A 159 13.61 6.93 -26.92
C THR A 159 14.38 6.12 -25.90
N LYS A 160 13.99 4.85 -25.72
CA LYS A 160 14.74 3.88 -24.92
C LYS A 160 16.04 3.54 -25.68
N LYS A 161 16.92 4.51 -25.84
CA LYS A 161 18.30 4.29 -26.27
C LYS A 161 19.12 4.19 -25.00
N PHE A 162 19.74 3.03 -24.79
CA PHE A 162 20.77 2.88 -23.79
C PHE A 162 21.85 3.94 -24.08
N ARG A 163 22.04 4.89 -23.16
CA ARG A 163 22.91 6.07 -23.40
C ARG A 163 24.39 5.71 -23.42
N THR A 164 24.73 4.54 -22.90
CA THR A 164 26.07 4.00 -22.85
C THR A 164 26.36 3.34 -24.20
N SER A 165 27.24 3.96 -25.01
CA SER A 165 27.82 3.29 -26.17
C SER A 165 28.74 2.18 -25.66
N LEU A 166 28.41 0.92 -25.94
CA LEU A 166 29.31 -0.18 -25.64
C LEU A 166 30.53 -0.07 -26.57
N PRO A 167 31.76 -0.03 -26.02
CA PRO A 167 32.96 -0.06 -26.84
C PRO A 167 33.07 -1.42 -27.57
N ALA A 168 33.75 -1.46 -28.71
CA ALA A 168 33.96 -2.69 -29.48
C ALA A 168 34.57 -3.84 -28.62
N SER A 169 35.38 -3.49 -27.62
CA SER A 169 35.94 -4.43 -26.64
C SER A 169 34.89 -5.17 -25.81
N ALA A 170 33.77 -4.53 -25.47
CA ALA A 170 32.70 -5.17 -24.72
C ALA A 170 31.97 -6.24 -25.55
N TYR A 171 31.83 -6.01 -26.86
CA TYR A 171 31.27 -7.00 -27.78
C TYR A 171 32.20 -8.20 -27.97
N LEU A 172 33.50 -7.95 -28.08
CA LEU A 172 34.51 -9.02 -28.15
C LEU A 172 34.52 -9.86 -26.87
N ALA A 173 34.51 -9.24 -25.70
CA ALA A 173 34.48 -9.94 -24.41
C ALA A 173 33.18 -10.75 -24.21
N ALA A 174 32.04 -10.26 -24.70
CA ALA A 174 30.80 -11.02 -24.67
C ALA A 174 30.83 -12.23 -25.60
N SER A 175 31.50 -12.13 -26.75
CA SER A 175 31.64 -13.25 -27.71
C SER A 175 32.53 -14.38 -27.21
N THR A 176 33.46 -14.08 -26.28
CA THR A 176 34.35 -15.06 -25.64
C THR A 176 33.87 -15.50 -24.26
N PHE A 177 32.69 -15.06 -23.84
CA PHE A 177 32.14 -15.40 -22.55
C PHE A 177 31.62 -16.85 -22.55
N GLU A 178 32.43 -17.77 -22.03
CA GLU A 178 31.98 -19.12 -21.71
C GLU A 178 31.42 -19.16 -20.29
N LEU A 179 30.15 -19.55 -20.16
CA LEU A 179 29.55 -19.88 -18.88
C LEU A 179 30.33 -21.05 -18.29
N ARG A 180 31.07 -20.82 -17.20
CA ARG A 180 31.62 -21.90 -16.37
C ARG A 180 30.45 -22.64 -15.73
N LEU A 181 29.92 -23.63 -16.44
CA LEU A 181 29.07 -24.64 -15.85
C LEU A 181 29.98 -25.45 -14.92
N GLY A 182 29.74 -25.32 -13.62
CA GLY A 182 30.43 -26.12 -12.61
C GLY A 182 30.30 -27.60 -12.98
N HIS A 183 31.43 -28.31 -13.06
CA HIS A 183 31.41 -29.74 -13.28
C HIS A 183 30.67 -30.41 -12.12
N ALA A 184 29.70 -31.27 -12.47
CA ALA A 184 29.03 -32.18 -11.55
C ALA A 184 29.97 -33.31 -11.09
#